data_AF-A0A2G9UTA5-F1
#
_entry.id   AF-A0A2G9UTA5-F1
#
_cell.length_a   1.000
_cell.length_b   1.000
_cell.length_c   1.000
_cell.angle_alpha   90.00
_cell.angle_beta   90.00
_cell.angle_gamma   90.00
#
_symmetry.space_group_name_H-M   'P 1'
#
loop_
_entity.id
_entity.type
_entity.pdbx_description
1 polymer ?
#
loop_
_entity_poly.entity_id
_entity_poly.type
_entity_poly.pdbx_seq_one_letter_code
_entity_poly.pdbx_strand_id
1 'polypeptide(L)' 'MIDFRKHLRSQTFEAEMSLWQTFCDRGVMLTPGQHVLCPLPGWMRLVFSCSKSELAEGREIFVILKPLENSIRVHA' A
#
# COMPACT_ATOMS: atom_id res chain seq x y z
N MET A 1 -11.93 2.03 1.45
CA MET A 1 -10.72 1.22 1.21
C MET A 1 -10.21 1.56 -0.18
N ILE A 2 -8.90 1.47 -0.40
CA ILE A 2 -8.22 1.72 -1.67
C ILE A 2 -7.84 0.37 -2.28
N ASP A 3 -7.99 0.24 -3.59
CA ASP A 3 -7.67 -0.95 -4.36
C ASP A 3 -6.21 -0.94 -4.82
N PHE A 4 -5.42 -1.87 -4.31
CA PHE A 4 -4.01 -2.09 -4.65
C PHE A 4 -3.78 -3.41 -5.39
N ARG A 5 -4.83 -4.12 -5.84
CA ARG A 5 -4.69 -5.46 -6.45
C ARG A 5 -3.75 -5.47 -7.66
N LYS A 6 -3.70 -4.39 -8.45
CA LYS A 6 -2.78 -4.24 -9.58
C LYS A 6 -1.29 -4.19 -9.20
N HIS A 7 -0.98 -3.96 -7.92
CA HIS A 7 0.38 -3.86 -7.40
C HIS A 7 0.85 -5.10 -6.64
N LEU A 8 -0.06 -6.06 -6.40
CA LEU A 8 0.32 -7.31 -5.76
C LEU A 8 1.06 -8.23 -6.74
N ARG A 9 2.07 -8.94 -6.24
CA ARG A 9 2.76 -9.99 -7.02
C ARG A 9 1.85 -11.19 -7.30
N SER A 10 0.89 -11.46 -6.42
CA SER A 10 -0.13 -12.50 -6.53
C SER A 10 -1.38 -12.06 -5.76
N GLN A 11 -2.55 -12.61 -6.08
CA GLN A 11 -3.80 -12.29 -5.35
C GLN A 11 -3.89 -13.09 -4.04
N THR A 12 -2.93 -12.88 -3.13
CA THR A 12 -2.91 -13.53 -1.80
C THR A 12 -2.66 -12.51 -0.69
N PHE A 13 -3.03 -12.86 0.55
CA PHE A 13 -2.82 -11.99 1.70
C PHE A 13 -1.34 -11.81 2.05
N GLU A 14 -0.50 -12.81 1.78
CA GLU A 14 0.95 -12.70 1.94
C GLU A 14 1.53 -11.61 1.01
N ALA A 15 1.04 -11.53 -0.23
CA ALA A 15 1.43 -10.47 -1.16
C ALA A 15 0.91 -9.10 -0.70
N GLU A 16 -0.29 -9.03 -0.12
CA GLU A 16 -0.82 -7.81 0.52
C GLU A 16 0.09 -7.35 1.66
N MET A 17 0.49 -8.26 2.56
CA MET A 17 1.37 -7.93 3.68
C MET A 17 2.77 -7.53 3.24
N SER A 18 3.31 -8.15 2.18
CA SER A 18 4.59 -7.74 1.60
C SER A 18 4.54 -6.32 0.99
N LEU A 19 3.45 -5.98 0.30
CA LEU A 19 3.23 -4.62 -0.22
C LEU A 19 3.05 -3.63 0.94
N TRP A 20 2.27 -3.99 1.96
CA TRP A 20 2.07 -3.19 3.15
C TRP A 20 3.39 -2.89 3.87
N GLN A 21 4.25 -3.89 4.04
CA GLN A 21 5.58 -3.69 4.65
C GLN A 21 6.42 -2.68 3.85
N THR A 22 6.36 -2.73 2.51
CA THR A 22 7.04 -1.76 1.65
C THR A 22 6.55 -0.33 1.87
N PHE A 23 5.26 -0.14 2.18
CA PHE A 23 4.73 1.17 2.57
C PHE A 23 5.24 1.59 3.96
N CYS A 24 5.23 0.69 4.93
CA CYS A 24 5.75 0.96 6.28
C CYS A 24 7.22 1.35 6.28
N ASP A 25 8.06 0.65 5.50
CA ASP A 25 9.49 0.95 5.36
C ASP A 25 9.76 2.35 4.77
N ARG A 26 8.75 2.94 4.11
CA ARG A 26 8.78 4.30 3.55
C ARG A 26 8.04 5.33 4.41
N GLY A 27 7.60 4.96 5.62
CA GLY A 27 6.90 5.85 6.54
C GLY A 27 5.40 6.04 6.22
N VAL A 28 4.82 5.23 5.33
CA VAL A 28 3.38 5.28 5.01
C VAL A 28 2.67 4.14 5.72
N MET A 29 1.85 4.49 6.72
CA MET A 29 1.05 3.51 7.44
C MET A 29 -0.36 3.38 6.81
N LEU A 30 -0.70 2.17 6.37
CA LEU A 30 -2.04 1.79 5.94
C LEU A 30 -2.57 0.66 6.82
N THR A 31 -3.89 0.50 6.92
CA THR A 31 -4.47 -0.73 7.48
C THR A 31 -4.68 -1.76 6.35
N PRO A 32 -4.00 -2.91 6.34
CA PRO A 32 -4.24 -3.96 5.36
C PRO A 32 -5.63 -4.59 5.56
N GLY A 33 -6.23 -5.04 4.46
CA GLY A 33 -7.57 -5.64 4.41
C GLY A 33 -7.65 -6.89 5.28
N GLN A 34 -6.55 -7.66 5.35
CA GLN A 34 -6.40 -8.80 6.25
C GLN A 34 -6.72 -8.44 7.71
N HIS A 35 -6.31 -7.26 8.18
CA HIS A 35 -6.53 -6.83 9.57
C HIS A 35 -7.97 -6.38 9.86
N VAL A 36 -8.81 -6.26 8.84
CA VAL A 36 -10.21 -5.82 8.94
C VAL A 36 -11.18 -6.83 8.32
N LEU A 37 -10.77 -8.10 8.23
CA LEU A 37 -11.56 -9.21 7.71
C LEU A 37 -12.07 -8.98 6.27
N CYS A 38 -11.29 -8.28 5.44
CA CYS A 38 -11.61 -8.16 4.03
C CYS A 38 -11.55 -9.55 3.38
N PRO A 39 -12.58 -9.97 2.60
CA PRO A 39 -12.60 -11.32 2.02
C PRO A 39 -11.61 -11.51 0.87
N LEU A 40 -11.03 -10.42 0.37
CA LEU A 40 -10.11 -10.42 -0.77
C LEU A 40 -8.84 -9.64 -0.42
N PRO A 41 -7.67 -10.10 -0.88
CA PRO A 41 -6.43 -9.36 -0.72
C PRO A 41 -6.37 -8.15 -1.67
N GLY A 42 -5.45 -7.24 -1.36
CA GLY A 42 -5.15 -6.05 -2.14
C GLY A 42 -5.99 -4.84 -1.77
N TRP A 43 -6.78 -4.91 -0.71
CA TRP A 43 -7.52 -3.75 -0.21
C TRP A 43 -6.83 -3.20 1.02
N MET A 44 -6.56 -1.89 1.05
CA MET A 44 -6.01 -1.26 2.24
C MET A 44 -6.79 0.00 2.59
N ARG A 45 -6.93 0.30 3.88
CA ARG A 45 -7.57 1.52 4.37
C ARG A 45 -6.51 2.58 4.66
N LEU A 46 -6.66 3.73 4.02
CA LEU A 46 -5.96 4.96 4.35
C LEU A 46 -6.74 5.70 5.44
N VAL A 47 -6.05 6.18 6.47
CA VAL A 47 -6.64 6.92 7.60
C VAL A 47 -5.97 8.28 7.69
N PHE A 48 -6.76 9.34 7.82
CA PHE A 48 -6.29 10.72 7.91
C PHE A 48 -6.47 11.28 9.33
N SER A 49 -6.04 10.52 10.34
CA SER A 49 -6.10 10.94 11.75
C SER A 49 -4.85 11.73 12.17
N CYS A 50 -4.16 12.34 11.22
CA CYS A 50 -2.91 13.08 11.41
C CYS A 50 -3.09 14.57 11.05
N SER A 51 -2.12 15.38 11.43
CA SER A 51 -2.07 16.81 11.11
C SER A 51 -1.97 17.05 9.59
N LYS A 52 -2.33 18.26 9.15
CA LYS A 52 -2.22 18.65 7.73
C LYS A 52 -0.79 18.55 7.18
N SER A 53 0.22 18.79 8.01
CA SER A 53 1.64 18.64 7.64
C SER A 53 2.01 17.18 7.41
N GLU A 54 1.65 16.28 8.34
CA GLU A 54 1.88 14.84 8.19
C GLU A 54 1.12 14.28 6.97
N LEU A 55 -0.08 14.79 6.70
CA LEU A 55 -0.85 14.44 5.51
C LEU A 55 -0.16 14.88 4.21
N ALA A 56 0.43 16.08 4.19
CA ALA A 56 1.15 16.58 3.03
C ALA A 56 2.42 15.77 2.76
N GLU A 57 3.17 15.41 3.80
CA GLU A 57 4.34 14.53 3.68
C GLU A 57 3.96 13.14 3.15
N GLY A 58 2.89 12.54 3.69
CA GLY A 58 2.37 11.26 3.22
C GLY A 58 1.96 11.29 1.73
N ARG A 59 1.40 12.40 1.25
CA ARG A 59 1.07 12.59 -0.18
C ARG A 59 2.32 12.59 -1.05
N GLU A 60 3.38 13.29 -0.66
CA GLU A 60 4.63 13.33 -1.42
C GLU A 60 5.27 11.93 -1.50
N ILE A 61 5.27 11.19 -0.38
CA ILE A 61 5.73 9.80 -0.37
C ILE A 61 4.86 8.93 -1.29
N PHE A 62 3.54 9.12 -1.30
CA PHE A 62 2.62 8.40 -2.18
C PHE A 62 2.83 8.71 -3.66
N VAL A 63 3.22 9.94 -4.01
CA VAL A 63 3.62 10.31 -5.38
C VAL A 63 4.93 9.63 -5.78
N ILE A 64 5.89 9.52 -4.85
CA ILE A 64 7.17 8.78 -5.02
C ILE A 64 6.95 7.25 -5.16
N LEU A 65 5.75 6.75 -4.89
CA LEU A 65 5.39 5.34 -5.14
C LEU A 65 4.90 5.11 -6.58
N LYS A 66 4.53 6.16 -7.34
CA LYS A 66 4.16 6.02 -8.77
C LYS A 66 5.29 5.42 -9.65
N PRO A 67 6.57 5.78 -9.48
CA PRO A 67 7.68 5.16 -10.21
C PRO A 67 7.89 3.67 -9.91
N LEU A 68 7.34 3.13 -8.81
CA LEU A 68 7.45 1.69 -8.51
C LEU A 68 6.59 0.82 -9.44
N GLU A 69 5.65 1.40 -10.19
CA GLU A 69 4.98 0.71 -11.30
C GLU A 69 5.98 0.25 -12.38
N ASN A 70 7.16 0.88 -12.48
CA ASN A 70 8.20 0.54 -13.46
C ASN A 70 9.34 -0.34 -12.90
N SER A 71 9.43 -0.53 -11.58
CA SER A 71 10.54 -1.28 -10.96
C SER A 71 10.18 -2.72 -10.55
N ILE A 72 8.91 -3.11 -10.63
CA ILE A 72 8.52 -4.52 -10.55
C ILE A 72 8.75 -5.14 -11.94
N ARG A 73 10.01 -5.51 -12.19
CA ARG A 73 10.36 -6.30 -13.37
C ARG A 73 9.65 -7.64 -13.27
N VAL A 74 8.73 -7.87 -14.20
CA VAL A 74 8.24 -9.19 -14.58
C VAL A 74 9.47 -10.00 -15.01
N HIS A 75 9.98 -10.85 -14.12
CA HIS A 75 10.88 -11.92 -14.50
C HIS A 75 10.02 -13.17 -14.69
N ALA A 76 9.73 -13.44 -15.97
CA ALA A 76 9.21 -14.65 -16.60
C ALA A 76 8.00 -15.34 -15.95
#